data_AF-A0A511MR19-F1
#
_entry.id   AF-A0A511MR19-F1
#
_cell.length_a   1.000
_cell.length_b   1.000
_cell.length_c   1.000
_cell.angle_alpha   90.00
_cell.angle_beta   90.00
_cell.angle_gamma   90.00
#
_symmetry.space_group_name_H-M   'P 1'
#
loop_
_entity.id
_entity.type
_entity.pdbx_description
1 polymer ?
#
loop_
_entity_poly.entity_id
_entity_poly.type
_entity_poly.pdbx_seq_one_letter_code
_entity_poly.pdbx_strand_id
1 'polypeptide(L)'
;MTTTISHVRACVPSTMVTYGTQLASRTGDFVREVDGMGRDVDAVAKGWKGEGAAGASVRALGEKLSANYIDEVAGRIAQYFATFGLQLDLTKTSLLTIVDNEAAAAGMKVADNGTVTAPRYPGSPLLALIMQAKLDSQAIGFQVRIQTLLKSFAEDEQKAAGSINKGVEGLQVLTKSPGAPMPELPPLALTRSSDGRYEIGPPKIPGVHHDDTFLYNTKEGGFGDWLAKQKWKAKLAGGEAFKDFDDATALYRHYWDNNGKPMKFDYAEGYNEDRSIKQAVDYEISRAAAAADQFVRSGNKNFQMNGKPISVGKDAGTNYPVTENWQKAIGGYQQYSHSNVRVEGNRVVMDVTVSAQDYYNFDKGKHDKGTGVSDAENGRFAEIGWAKPFESSGSLTRTVSWEVGQPPSSATVDRGSDPQRNPGREDRSDSRYDGDDGRMPDNDRETGSARPK
;
A
#
# COMPACT_ATOMS: atom_id res chain seq x y z
N MET A 1 12.98 11.03 -21.73
CA MET A 1 12.81 9.78 -22.51
C MET A 1 11.94 8.85 -21.69
N THR A 2 11.02 8.13 -22.32
CA THR A 2 10.15 7.15 -21.64
C THR A 2 10.87 5.81 -21.64
N THR A 3 11.12 5.21 -20.47
CA THR A 3 11.73 3.88 -20.35
C THR A 3 10.84 2.81 -20.98
N THR A 4 11.44 1.88 -21.74
CA THR A 4 10.74 0.79 -22.42
C THR A 4 11.06 -0.58 -21.82
N ILE A 5 10.24 -1.59 -22.14
CA ILE A 5 10.46 -2.96 -21.67
C ILE A 5 11.82 -3.49 -22.15
N SER A 6 12.19 -3.23 -23.39
CA SER A 6 13.47 -3.64 -23.98
C SER A 6 14.67 -3.02 -23.24
N HIS A 7 14.58 -1.75 -22.84
CA HIS A 7 15.59 -1.10 -21.99
C HIS A 7 15.72 -1.83 -20.65
N VAL A 8 14.60 -2.07 -19.96
CA VAL A 8 14.61 -2.77 -18.66
C VAL A 8 15.18 -4.19 -18.77
N ARG A 9 14.89 -4.91 -19.87
CA ARG A 9 15.48 -6.23 -20.12
C ARG A 9 17.00 -6.17 -20.25
N ALA A 10 17.51 -5.17 -20.96
CA ALA A 10 18.95 -5.00 -21.22
C ALA A 10 19.74 -4.59 -19.97
N CYS A 11 19.13 -3.86 -19.04
CA CYS A 11 19.79 -3.47 -17.78
C CYS A 11 20.11 -4.70 -16.91
N VAL A 12 21.26 -4.71 -16.23
CA VAL A 12 21.67 -5.81 -15.32
C VAL A 12 21.97 -5.25 -13.92
N PRO A 13 20.94 -4.90 -13.13
CA PRO A 13 21.13 -4.19 -11.86
C PRO A 13 21.94 -4.96 -10.80
N SER A 14 21.98 -6.29 -10.88
CA SER A 14 22.84 -7.12 -10.03
C SER A 14 24.34 -6.79 -10.14
N THR A 15 24.79 -6.24 -11.28
CA THR A 15 26.17 -5.76 -11.43
C THR A 15 26.45 -4.54 -10.57
N MET A 16 25.45 -3.66 -10.34
CA MET A 16 25.57 -2.53 -9.43
C MET A 16 25.75 -3.01 -7.99
N VAL A 17 24.95 -4.00 -7.56
CA VAL A 17 25.07 -4.60 -6.22
C VAL A 17 26.45 -5.21 -6.01
N THR A 18 26.95 -5.93 -7.02
CA THR A 18 28.28 -6.54 -7.00
C THR A 18 29.36 -5.47 -6.87
N TYR A 19 29.30 -4.42 -7.70
CA TYR A 19 30.26 -3.32 -7.67
C TYR A 19 30.23 -2.57 -6.34
N GLY A 20 29.05 -2.26 -5.81
CA GLY A 20 28.90 -1.62 -4.50
C GLY A 20 29.53 -2.45 -3.38
N THR A 21 29.31 -3.76 -3.37
CA THR A 21 29.92 -4.68 -2.39
C THR A 21 31.45 -4.69 -2.49
N GLN A 22 31.99 -4.75 -3.71
CA GLN A 22 33.43 -4.70 -3.95
C GLN A 22 34.04 -3.36 -3.52
N LEU A 23 33.37 -2.24 -3.83
CA LEU A 23 33.80 -0.91 -3.42
C LEU A 23 33.83 -0.79 -1.90
N ALA A 24 32.78 -1.24 -1.20
CA ALA A 24 32.76 -1.25 0.27
C ALA A 24 33.92 -2.06 0.86
N SER A 25 34.24 -3.22 0.27
CA SER A 25 35.41 -4.02 0.70
C SER A 25 36.72 -3.26 0.52
N ARG A 26 36.91 -2.59 -0.63
CA ARG A 26 38.13 -1.80 -0.91
C ARG A 26 38.26 -0.59 0.00
N THR A 27 37.15 0.06 0.31
CA THR A 27 37.07 1.14 1.29
C THR A 27 37.49 0.65 2.68
N GLY A 28 37.05 -0.54 3.09
CA GLY A 28 37.51 -1.16 4.34
C GLY A 28 39.01 -1.48 4.38
N ASP A 29 39.62 -1.85 3.24
CA ASP A 29 41.07 -2.03 3.14
C ASP A 29 41.82 -0.69 3.27
N PHE A 30 41.33 0.37 2.63
CA PHE A 30 41.90 1.71 2.72
C PHE A 30 41.93 2.24 4.17
N VAL A 31 40.83 2.11 4.91
CA VAL A 31 40.78 2.50 6.33
C VAL A 31 41.83 1.76 7.15
N ARG A 32 42.03 0.46 6.89
CA ARG A 32 43.00 -0.35 7.61
C ARG A 32 44.44 0.14 7.42
N GLU A 33 44.79 0.57 6.21
CA GLU A 33 46.10 1.15 5.90
C GLU A 33 46.30 2.51 6.59
N VAL A 34 45.26 3.37 6.59
CA VAL A 34 45.30 4.69 7.27
C VAL A 34 45.45 4.53 8.78
N ASP A 35 44.75 3.56 9.38
CA ASP A 35 44.93 3.22 10.79
C ASP A 35 46.32 2.62 11.07
N GLY A 36 46.90 1.88 10.12
CA GLY A 36 48.29 1.42 10.15
C GLY A 36 49.28 2.57 10.22
N MET A 37 49.16 3.53 9.30
CA MET A 37 49.97 4.75 9.29
C MET A 37 49.92 5.48 10.64
N GLY A 38 48.72 5.64 11.23
CA GLY A 38 48.58 6.27 12.54
C GLY A 38 49.37 5.55 13.63
N ARG A 39 49.28 4.21 13.69
CA ARG A 39 50.03 3.39 14.66
C ARG A 39 51.55 3.49 14.46
N ASP A 40 52.01 3.53 13.22
CA ASP A 40 53.45 3.61 12.91
C ASP A 40 54.03 4.96 13.34
N VAL A 41 53.30 6.06 13.09
CA VAL A 41 53.70 7.41 13.55
C VAL A 41 53.74 7.47 15.07
N ASP A 42 52.72 6.94 15.76
CA ASP A 42 52.68 6.87 17.22
C ASP A 42 53.84 6.04 17.80
N ALA A 43 54.21 4.94 17.13
CA ALA A 43 55.33 4.10 17.54
C ALA A 43 56.67 4.85 17.44
N VAL A 44 56.92 5.57 16.33
CA VAL A 44 58.14 6.35 16.14
C VAL A 44 58.21 7.55 17.11
N ALA A 45 57.08 8.22 17.34
CA ALA A 45 57.00 9.38 18.26
C ALA A 45 57.32 9.04 19.72
N LYS A 46 57.33 7.74 20.11
CA LYS A 46 57.82 7.31 21.43
C LYS A 46 59.32 7.55 21.60
N GLY A 47 60.11 7.30 20.56
CA GLY A 47 61.57 7.42 20.57
C GLY A 47 62.11 8.72 19.98
N TRP A 48 61.36 9.38 19.09
CA TRP A 48 61.76 10.63 18.46
C TRP A 48 60.98 11.82 19.04
N LYS A 49 61.70 12.79 19.63
CA LYS A 49 61.13 13.98 20.28
C LYS A 49 61.59 15.27 19.61
N GLY A 50 60.81 16.33 19.76
CA GLY A 50 61.09 17.67 19.22
C GLY A 50 60.08 18.10 18.14
N GLU A 51 60.33 19.27 17.54
CA GLU A 51 59.40 19.91 16.58
C GLU A 51 59.12 19.05 15.35
N GLY A 52 60.11 18.31 14.84
CA GLY A 52 59.92 17.40 13.71
C GLY A 52 58.95 16.25 14.00
N ALA A 53 59.03 15.66 15.19
CA ALA A 53 58.12 14.60 15.63
C ALA A 53 56.69 15.13 15.84
N ALA A 54 56.56 16.35 16.40
CA ALA A 54 55.27 17.03 16.52
C ALA A 54 54.65 17.35 15.15
N GLY A 55 55.45 17.86 14.20
CA GLY A 55 55.02 18.13 12.83
C GLY A 55 54.56 16.87 12.09
N ALA A 56 55.28 15.76 12.24
CA ALA A 56 54.88 14.47 11.67
C ALA A 56 53.54 13.97 12.26
N SER A 57 53.36 14.10 13.58
CA SER A 57 52.13 13.70 14.27
C SER A 57 50.92 14.54 13.83
N VAL A 58 51.09 15.87 13.74
CA VAL A 58 50.03 16.77 13.26
C VAL A 58 49.66 16.47 11.81
N ARG A 59 50.65 16.20 10.95
CA ARG A 59 50.40 15.80 9.56
C ARG A 59 49.62 14.49 9.52
N ALA A 60 50.02 13.47 10.27
CA ALA A 60 49.33 12.18 10.32
C ALA A 60 47.87 12.30 10.75
N LEU A 61 47.57 13.18 11.73
CA LEU A 61 46.19 13.49 12.12
C LEU A 61 45.38 14.14 10.99
N GLY A 62 45.98 15.09 10.27
CA GLY A 62 45.34 15.73 9.11
C GLY A 62 45.05 14.76 7.96
N GLU A 63 46.00 13.87 7.66
CA GLU A 63 45.83 12.81 6.67
C GLU A 63 44.73 11.82 7.11
N LYS A 64 44.69 11.44 8.39
CA LYS A 64 43.65 10.56 8.94
C LYS A 64 42.25 11.17 8.85
N LEU A 65 42.10 12.46 9.16
CA LEU A 65 40.82 13.15 9.03
C LEU A 65 40.35 13.17 7.57
N SER A 66 41.25 13.52 6.65
CA SER A 66 40.96 13.55 5.21
C SER A 66 40.56 12.16 4.70
N ALA A 67 41.26 11.12 5.16
CA ALA A 67 40.94 9.74 4.84
C ALA A 67 39.56 9.29 5.37
N ASN A 68 39.17 9.70 6.58
CA ASN A 68 37.82 9.40 7.09
C ASN A 68 36.71 10.03 6.23
N TYR A 69 36.93 11.23 5.67
CA TYR A 69 35.96 11.81 4.74
C TYR A 69 35.90 11.04 3.42
N ILE A 70 37.04 10.61 2.90
CA ILE A 70 37.09 9.75 1.69
C ILE A 70 36.37 8.43 1.94
N ASP A 71 36.60 7.82 3.11
CA ASP A 71 35.94 6.59 3.55
C ASP A 71 34.41 6.73 3.58
N GLU A 72 33.89 7.74 4.27
CA GLU A 72 32.43 7.94 4.33
C GLU A 72 31.83 8.16 2.93
N VAL A 73 32.45 9.00 2.09
CA VAL A 73 31.92 9.27 0.75
C VAL A 73 31.99 8.01 -0.13
N ALA A 74 33.11 7.28 -0.11
CA ALA A 74 33.25 6.03 -0.87
C ALA A 74 32.29 4.94 -0.38
N GLY A 75 32.13 4.80 0.94
CA GLY A 75 31.16 3.93 1.58
C GLY A 75 29.72 4.29 1.19
N ARG A 76 29.40 5.58 1.11
CA ARG A 76 28.10 6.05 0.64
C ARG A 76 27.86 5.72 -0.83
N ILE A 77 28.86 5.90 -1.70
CA ILE A 77 28.77 5.50 -3.12
C ILE A 77 28.50 4.00 -3.24
N ALA A 78 29.24 3.18 -2.49
CA ALA A 78 29.02 1.74 -2.43
C ALA A 78 27.57 1.40 -2.04
N GLN A 79 27.03 2.10 -1.04
CA GLN A 79 25.64 1.95 -0.61
C GLN A 79 24.65 2.41 -1.69
N TYR A 80 24.89 3.50 -2.44
CA TYR A 80 24.03 3.87 -3.57
C TYR A 80 23.96 2.77 -4.63
N PHE A 81 25.12 2.22 -5.01
CA PHE A 81 25.17 1.11 -5.97
C PHE A 81 24.39 -0.10 -5.48
N ALA A 82 24.54 -0.48 -4.20
CA ALA A 82 23.82 -1.60 -3.62
C ALA A 82 22.30 -1.36 -3.55
N THR A 83 21.88 -0.22 -3.00
CA THR A 83 20.45 0.07 -2.79
C THR A 83 19.69 0.28 -4.10
N PHE A 84 20.21 1.13 -5.00
CA PHE A 84 19.54 1.35 -6.28
C PHE A 84 19.66 0.13 -7.20
N GLY A 85 20.77 -0.62 -7.13
CA GLY A 85 20.90 -1.90 -7.83
C GLY A 85 19.80 -2.88 -7.43
N LEU A 86 19.55 -3.04 -6.13
CA LEU A 86 18.46 -3.87 -5.63
C LEU A 86 17.08 -3.33 -6.07
N GLN A 87 16.86 -2.02 -6.01
CA GLN A 87 15.60 -1.39 -6.42
C GLN A 87 15.27 -1.69 -7.88
N LEU A 88 16.24 -1.44 -8.76
CA LEU A 88 16.09 -1.67 -10.18
C LEU A 88 15.88 -3.16 -10.48
N ASP A 89 16.58 -4.06 -9.78
CA ASP A 89 16.41 -5.51 -9.95
C ASP A 89 15.00 -5.98 -9.57
N LEU A 90 14.47 -5.46 -8.45
CA LEU A 90 13.12 -5.80 -7.99
C LEU A 90 12.04 -5.24 -8.92
N THR A 91 12.18 -3.99 -9.37
CA THR A 91 11.25 -3.36 -10.32
C THR A 91 11.30 -4.09 -11.68
N LYS A 92 12.50 -4.45 -12.15
CA LYS A 92 12.69 -5.29 -13.34
C LYS A 92 11.97 -6.63 -13.19
N THR A 93 12.20 -7.34 -12.10
CA THR A 93 11.60 -8.66 -11.86
C THR A 93 10.07 -8.58 -11.83
N SER A 94 9.53 -7.56 -11.16
CA SER A 94 8.08 -7.33 -11.09
C SER A 94 7.48 -7.03 -12.46
N LEU A 95 8.13 -6.16 -13.24
CA LEU A 95 7.72 -5.82 -14.60
C LEU A 95 7.72 -7.06 -15.50
N LEU A 96 8.82 -7.81 -15.51
CA LEU A 96 8.96 -8.98 -16.38
C LEU A 96 8.02 -10.11 -15.96
N THR A 97 7.70 -10.26 -14.68
CA THR A 97 6.66 -11.21 -14.23
C THR A 97 5.31 -10.87 -14.82
N ILE A 98 4.92 -9.59 -14.82
CA ILE A 98 3.64 -9.17 -15.41
C ILE A 98 3.65 -9.37 -16.92
N VAL A 99 4.72 -8.94 -17.59
CA VAL A 99 4.81 -8.97 -19.06
C VAL A 99 4.91 -10.40 -19.59
N ASP A 100 5.83 -11.19 -19.06
CA ASP A 100 6.18 -12.51 -19.61
C ASP A 100 5.32 -13.66 -19.08
N ASN A 101 4.73 -13.49 -17.89
CA ASN A 101 3.93 -14.55 -17.27
C ASN A 101 2.45 -14.17 -17.22
N GLU A 102 2.08 -13.11 -16.49
CA GLU A 102 0.67 -12.83 -16.21
C GLU A 102 -0.11 -12.40 -17.48
N ALA A 103 0.40 -11.40 -18.20
CA ALA A 103 -0.23 -10.88 -19.41
C ALA A 103 -0.19 -11.92 -20.54
N ALA A 104 0.94 -12.62 -20.68
CA ALA A 104 1.09 -13.70 -21.67
C ALA A 104 0.11 -14.85 -21.40
N ALA A 105 -0.04 -15.30 -20.16
CA ALA A 105 -1.00 -16.34 -19.77
C ALA A 105 -2.46 -15.92 -20.00
N ALA A 106 -2.76 -14.61 -19.90
CA ALA A 106 -4.07 -14.04 -20.24
C ALA A 106 -4.29 -13.85 -21.76
N GLY A 107 -3.32 -14.24 -22.60
CA GLY A 107 -3.40 -14.08 -24.06
C GLY A 107 -3.25 -12.64 -24.55
N MET A 108 -2.75 -11.75 -23.69
CA MET A 108 -2.58 -10.32 -24.00
C MET A 108 -1.32 -10.09 -24.82
N LYS A 109 -1.37 -9.11 -25.73
CA LYS A 109 -0.18 -8.63 -26.43
C LYS A 109 0.33 -7.36 -25.77
N VAL A 110 1.61 -7.34 -25.40
CA VAL A 110 2.26 -6.20 -24.77
C VAL A 110 3.25 -5.57 -25.74
N ALA A 111 3.11 -4.28 -26.02
CA ALA A 111 4.06 -3.49 -26.80
C ALA A 111 5.20 -2.95 -25.93
N ASP A 112 6.32 -2.55 -26.54
CA ASP A 112 7.54 -2.16 -25.82
C ASP A 112 7.38 -0.93 -24.90
N ASN A 113 6.45 -0.04 -25.25
CA ASN A 113 6.07 1.14 -24.46
C ASN A 113 5.10 0.81 -23.29
N GLY A 114 4.75 -0.47 -23.11
CA GLY A 114 3.82 -0.95 -22.09
C GLY A 114 2.34 -0.89 -22.48
N THR A 115 1.98 -0.53 -23.72
CA THR A 115 0.60 -0.64 -24.20
C THR A 115 0.18 -2.11 -24.27
N VAL A 116 -1.00 -2.45 -23.76
CA VAL A 116 -1.51 -3.83 -23.73
C VAL A 116 -2.77 -3.93 -24.60
N THR A 117 -2.80 -4.91 -25.48
CA THR A 117 -3.94 -5.19 -26.37
C THR A 117 -4.54 -6.54 -26.03
N ALA A 118 -5.85 -6.54 -25.78
CA ALA A 118 -6.63 -7.73 -25.53
C ALA A 118 -6.75 -8.63 -26.77
N PRO A 119 -6.84 -9.97 -26.59
CA PRO A 119 -7.24 -10.85 -27.68
C PRO A 119 -8.70 -10.57 -28.08
N ARG A 120 -9.05 -10.92 -29.32
CA ARG A 120 -10.45 -10.86 -29.76
C ARG A 120 -11.21 -12.08 -29.27
N TYR A 121 -12.37 -11.87 -28.64
CA TYR A 121 -13.22 -12.96 -28.20
C TYR A 121 -13.91 -13.64 -29.39
N PRO A 122 -13.77 -14.98 -29.57
CA PRO A 122 -14.51 -15.70 -30.60
C PRO A 122 -15.93 -16.02 -30.11
N GLY A 123 -16.97 -15.62 -30.85
CA GLY A 123 -18.35 -15.96 -30.47
C GLY A 123 -19.44 -15.17 -31.18
N SER A 124 -20.69 -15.39 -30.77
CA SER A 124 -21.85 -14.66 -31.27
C SER A 124 -21.76 -13.16 -30.90
N PRO A 125 -22.32 -12.24 -31.71
CA PRO A 125 -22.07 -10.80 -31.55
C PRO A 125 -22.40 -10.23 -30.16
N LEU A 126 -23.50 -10.70 -29.54
CA LEU A 126 -23.94 -10.24 -28.22
C LEU A 126 -23.03 -10.73 -27.08
N LEU A 127 -22.62 -12.00 -27.09
CA LEU A 127 -21.71 -12.54 -26.08
C LEU A 127 -20.29 -12.00 -26.27
N ALA A 128 -19.87 -11.80 -27.52
CA ALA A 128 -18.59 -11.21 -27.87
C ALA A 128 -18.45 -9.79 -27.31
N LEU A 129 -19.51 -8.97 -27.33
CA LEU A 129 -19.45 -7.60 -26.78
C LEU A 129 -19.11 -7.59 -25.28
N ILE A 130 -19.81 -8.41 -24.49
CA ILE A 130 -19.64 -8.46 -23.03
C ILE A 130 -18.27 -9.05 -22.66
N MET A 131 -17.91 -10.17 -23.31
CA MET A 131 -16.64 -10.84 -23.04
C MET A 131 -15.44 -10.03 -23.53
N GLN A 132 -15.58 -9.31 -24.65
CA GLN A 132 -14.55 -8.40 -25.14
C GLN A 132 -14.33 -7.25 -24.17
N ALA A 133 -15.40 -6.61 -23.65
CA ALA A 133 -15.29 -5.55 -22.67
C ALA A 133 -14.54 -6.00 -21.39
N LYS A 134 -14.73 -7.25 -20.97
CA LYS A 134 -13.96 -7.84 -19.85
C LYS A 134 -12.48 -7.99 -20.18
N LEU A 135 -12.14 -8.50 -21.36
CA LEU A 135 -10.75 -8.64 -21.81
C LEU A 135 -10.07 -7.27 -21.98
N ASP A 136 -10.78 -6.28 -22.51
CA ASP A 136 -10.31 -4.91 -22.68
C ASP A 136 -10.06 -4.25 -21.30
N SER A 137 -10.96 -4.45 -20.34
CA SER A 137 -10.77 -4.00 -18.96
C SER A 137 -9.55 -4.65 -18.30
N GLN A 138 -9.35 -5.96 -18.51
CA GLN A 138 -8.16 -6.65 -18.03
C GLN A 138 -6.87 -6.12 -18.68
N ALA A 139 -6.89 -5.84 -19.98
CA ALA A 139 -5.76 -5.24 -20.69
C ALA A 139 -5.42 -3.84 -20.14
N ILE A 140 -6.43 -3.01 -19.84
CA ILE A 140 -6.22 -1.72 -19.17
C ILE A 140 -5.54 -1.90 -17.81
N GLY A 141 -5.98 -2.88 -17.01
CA GLY A 141 -5.36 -3.19 -15.72
C GLY A 141 -3.88 -3.56 -15.84
N PHE A 142 -3.53 -4.43 -16.80
CA PHE A 142 -2.13 -4.74 -17.10
C PHE A 142 -1.34 -3.54 -17.58
N GLN A 143 -1.89 -2.75 -18.52
CA GLN A 143 -1.25 -1.56 -19.06
C GLN A 143 -0.88 -0.56 -17.96
N VAL A 144 -1.81 -0.27 -17.04
CA VAL A 144 -1.57 0.65 -15.92
C VAL A 144 -0.44 0.14 -15.02
N ARG A 145 -0.42 -1.16 -14.68
CA ARG A 145 0.64 -1.76 -13.85
C ARG A 145 2.00 -1.70 -14.55
N ILE A 146 2.07 -2.09 -15.83
CA ILE A 146 3.29 -2.09 -16.64
C ILE A 146 3.84 -0.67 -16.79
N GLN A 147 3.02 0.30 -17.19
CA GLN A 147 3.44 1.69 -17.37
C GLN A 147 3.87 2.33 -16.05
N THR A 148 3.23 1.97 -14.93
CA THR A 148 3.66 2.39 -13.59
C THR A 148 5.06 1.89 -13.27
N LEU A 149 5.36 0.62 -13.56
CA LEU A 149 6.67 0.03 -13.30
C LEU A 149 7.76 0.58 -14.22
N LEU A 150 7.45 0.81 -15.51
CA LEU A 150 8.37 1.49 -16.43
C LEU A 150 8.73 2.88 -15.96
N LYS A 151 7.73 3.64 -15.48
CA LYS A 151 7.94 4.97 -14.89
C LYS A 151 8.78 4.88 -13.62
N SER A 152 8.51 3.93 -12.73
CA SER A 152 9.29 3.75 -11.50
C SER A 152 10.75 3.43 -11.82
N PHE A 153 11.00 2.49 -12.74
CA PHE A 153 12.34 2.12 -13.16
C PHE A 153 13.11 3.33 -13.70
N ALA A 154 12.48 4.14 -14.55
CA ALA A 154 13.08 5.38 -15.07
C ALA A 154 13.47 6.37 -13.97
N GLU A 155 12.57 6.59 -13.01
CA GLU A 155 12.81 7.50 -11.89
C GLU A 155 13.92 6.99 -10.98
N ASP A 156 13.99 5.67 -10.76
CA ASP A 156 15.01 5.05 -9.91
C ASP A 156 16.38 5.06 -10.59
N GLU A 157 16.47 4.84 -11.91
CA GLU A 157 17.71 5.02 -12.67
C GLU A 157 18.24 6.47 -12.58
N GLN A 158 17.35 7.46 -12.72
CA GLN A 158 17.74 8.87 -12.61
C GLN A 158 18.24 9.22 -11.20
N LYS A 159 17.55 8.75 -10.16
CA LYS A 159 17.97 8.94 -8.77
C LYS A 159 19.29 8.26 -8.48
N ALA A 160 19.50 7.05 -9.01
CA ALA A 160 20.74 6.31 -8.88
C ALA A 160 21.90 7.10 -9.51
N ALA A 161 21.76 7.49 -10.77
CA ALA A 161 22.77 8.26 -11.49
C ALA A 161 23.08 9.58 -10.76
N GLY A 162 22.05 10.33 -10.33
CA GLY A 162 22.22 11.57 -9.59
C GLY A 162 22.96 11.39 -8.25
N SER A 163 22.62 10.35 -7.49
CA SER A 163 23.23 10.10 -6.18
C SER A 163 24.68 9.62 -6.30
N ILE A 164 24.94 8.71 -7.24
CA ILE A 164 26.29 8.21 -7.53
C ILE A 164 27.19 9.35 -8.02
N ASN A 165 26.72 10.16 -8.97
CA ASN A 165 27.50 11.28 -9.52
C ASN A 165 27.84 12.31 -8.43
N LYS A 166 26.89 12.67 -7.57
CA LYS A 166 27.17 13.56 -6.43
C LYS A 166 28.22 12.99 -5.47
N GLY A 167 28.18 11.68 -5.19
CA GLY A 167 29.21 11.03 -4.40
C GLY A 167 30.58 11.10 -5.08
N VAL A 168 30.65 10.82 -6.39
CA VAL A 168 31.89 10.89 -7.18
C VAL A 168 32.44 12.32 -7.22
N GLU A 169 31.59 13.33 -7.39
CA GLU A 169 31.98 14.75 -7.29
C GLU A 169 32.57 15.07 -5.90
N GLY A 170 31.94 14.58 -4.84
CA GLY A 170 32.45 14.70 -3.47
C GLY A 170 33.84 14.09 -3.30
N LEU A 171 34.08 12.88 -3.83
CA LEU A 171 35.41 12.26 -3.84
C LEU A 171 36.43 13.08 -4.63
N GLN A 172 36.05 13.65 -5.77
CA GLN A 172 36.94 14.49 -6.57
C GLN A 172 37.34 15.77 -5.82
N VAL A 173 36.43 16.37 -5.06
CA VAL A 173 36.72 17.52 -4.20
C VAL A 173 37.75 17.14 -3.12
N LEU A 174 37.51 16.05 -2.39
CA LEU A 174 38.42 15.57 -1.35
C LEU A 174 39.80 15.17 -1.89
N THR A 175 39.86 14.60 -3.11
CA THR A 175 41.11 14.24 -3.77
C THR A 175 41.95 15.47 -4.12
N LYS A 176 41.32 16.57 -4.56
CA LYS A 176 42.01 17.82 -4.93
C LYS A 176 42.37 18.67 -3.70
N SER A 177 41.54 18.60 -2.66
CA SER A 177 41.66 19.39 -1.46
C SER A 177 41.34 18.53 -0.23
N PRO A 178 42.30 17.76 0.30
CA PRO A 178 42.08 16.85 1.44
C PRO A 178 41.52 17.54 2.69
N GLY A 179 41.84 18.82 2.90
CA GLY A 179 41.30 19.64 4.00
C GLY A 179 39.95 20.30 3.72
N ALA A 180 39.26 19.95 2.62
CA ALA A 180 37.92 20.47 2.34
C ALA A 180 36.91 19.95 3.38
N PRO A 181 35.84 20.72 3.66
CA PRO A 181 34.71 20.22 4.43
C PRO A 181 34.11 18.96 3.81
N MET A 182 33.48 18.16 4.65
CA MET A 182 32.76 16.96 4.23
C MET A 182 31.68 17.30 3.18
N PRO A 183 31.68 16.63 2.02
CA PRO A 183 30.65 16.83 1.00
C PRO A 183 29.26 16.45 1.50
N GLU A 184 28.24 17.21 1.09
CA GLU A 184 26.84 16.87 1.33
C GLU A 184 26.37 15.76 0.38
N LEU A 185 25.81 14.68 0.92
CA LEU A 185 25.44 13.49 0.16
C LEU A 185 23.93 13.23 0.21
N PRO A 186 23.30 12.79 -0.91
CA PRO A 186 21.88 12.40 -0.91
C PRO A 186 21.52 11.28 0.08
N PRO A 187 20.31 11.25 0.65
CA PRO A 187 19.86 10.14 1.50
C PRO A 187 19.63 8.84 0.71
N LEU A 188 19.82 7.68 1.36
CA LEU A 188 19.87 6.35 0.74
C LEU A 188 18.54 5.59 0.63
N ALA A 189 17.52 5.97 1.40
CA ALA A 189 16.41 5.06 1.71
C ALA A 189 15.41 4.92 0.56
N LEU A 190 14.98 3.68 0.25
CA LEU A 190 13.89 3.45 -0.71
C LEU A 190 12.63 4.16 -0.26
N THR A 191 11.93 4.83 -1.18
CA THR A 191 10.65 5.48 -0.88
C THR A 191 9.48 4.88 -1.65
N ARG A 192 9.69 3.89 -2.52
CA ARG A 192 8.63 3.13 -3.21
C ARG A 192 8.93 1.65 -3.33
N SER A 193 7.89 0.82 -3.22
CA SER A 193 8.01 -0.64 -3.33
C SER A 193 8.23 -1.07 -4.78
N SER A 194 8.76 -2.27 -4.97
CA SER A 194 9.12 -2.83 -6.28
C SER A 194 7.94 -3.02 -7.23
N ASP A 195 6.74 -3.26 -6.70
CA ASP A 195 5.50 -3.37 -7.47
C ASP A 195 4.87 -1.98 -7.77
N GLY A 196 5.50 -0.91 -7.27
CA GLY A 196 5.01 0.47 -7.38
C GLY A 196 3.69 0.73 -6.66
N ARG A 197 3.25 -0.17 -5.77
CA ARG A 197 1.96 -0.10 -5.07
C ARG A 197 2.06 0.64 -3.75
N TYR A 198 3.22 0.64 -3.12
CA TYR A 198 3.46 1.30 -1.84
C TYR A 198 4.49 2.41 -1.96
N GLU A 199 4.29 3.48 -1.19
CA GLU A 199 5.24 4.58 -1.08
C GLU A 199 5.36 5.10 0.36
N ILE A 200 6.56 5.53 0.74
CA ILE A 200 6.81 6.21 2.01
C ILE A 200 6.21 7.61 1.97
N GLY A 201 5.45 7.95 2.99
CA GLY A 201 4.81 9.26 3.13
C GLY A 201 3.64 9.23 4.11
N PRO A 202 3.06 10.41 4.41
CA PRO A 202 1.92 10.51 5.31
C PRO A 202 0.68 9.79 4.76
N PRO A 203 -0.26 9.34 5.61
CA PRO A 203 -1.52 8.72 5.20
C PRO A 203 -2.22 9.45 4.06
N LYS A 204 -2.53 8.74 2.96
CA LYS A 204 -3.31 9.24 1.82
C LYS A 204 -4.62 8.48 1.71
N ILE A 205 -5.72 9.22 1.64
CA ILE A 205 -7.06 8.70 1.38
C ILE A 205 -7.32 8.87 -0.12
N PRO A 206 -7.47 7.79 -0.90
CA PRO A 206 -7.88 7.87 -2.29
C PRO A 206 -9.27 8.52 -2.44
N GLY A 207 -9.51 9.17 -3.57
CA GLY A 207 -10.85 9.64 -3.90
C GLY A 207 -11.73 8.47 -4.37
N VAL A 208 -13.00 8.49 -3.98
CA VAL A 208 -13.99 7.50 -4.43
C VAL A 208 -14.51 7.90 -5.82
N HIS A 209 -14.64 6.92 -6.71
CA HIS A 209 -15.27 7.14 -8.01
C HIS A 209 -16.78 6.92 -7.88
N HIS A 210 -17.60 7.94 -8.14
CA HIS A 210 -19.05 7.82 -8.10
C HIS A 210 -19.56 7.48 -9.51
N ASP A 211 -20.27 6.37 -9.66
CA ASP A 211 -20.84 5.90 -10.92
C ASP A 211 -22.37 5.98 -10.95
N ASP A 212 -22.94 7.13 -10.52
CA ASP A 212 -24.38 7.35 -10.45
C ASP A 212 -25.08 7.23 -11.81
N THR A 213 -25.73 6.08 -12.03
CA THR A 213 -26.58 5.85 -13.22
C THR A 213 -28.03 6.30 -13.04
N PHE A 214 -28.47 6.51 -11.79
CA PHE A 214 -29.78 7.06 -11.43
C PHE A 214 -29.62 8.42 -10.75
N LEU A 215 -29.66 9.49 -11.54
CA LEU A 215 -29.39 10.85 -11.07
C LEU A 215 -30.44 11.33 -10.07
N TYR A 216 -29.98 11.75 -8.89
CA TYR A 216 -30.84 12.15 -7.78
C TYR A 216 -31.82 13.27 -8.15
N ASN A 217 -33.10 13.07 -7.83
CA ASN A 217 -34.17 14.08 -7.95
C ASN A 217 -34.28 14.71 -9.34
N THR A 218 -34.18 13.90 -10.39
CA THR A 218 -34.30 14.30 -11.79
C THR A 218 -35.66 13.98 -12.42
N LYS A 219 -36.51 13.23 -11.72
CA LYS A 219 -37.83 12.79 -12.20
C LYS A 219 -38.90 12.99 -11.14
N GLU A 220 -40.15 13.00 -11.57
CA GLU A 220 -41.30 13.02 -10.67
C GLU A 220 -41.73 11.60 -10.27
N GLY A 221 -42.19 11.47 -9.03
CA GLY A 221 -42.75 10.23 -8.47
C GLY A 221 -44.25 10.11 -8.74
N GLY A 222 -44.73 8.86 -8.87
CA GLY A 222 -46.14 8.54 -9.05
C GLY A 222 -46.69 7.52 -8.06
N PHE A 223 -47.96 7.14 -8.24
CA PHE A 223 -48.63 6.16 -7.38
C PHE A 223 -47.97 4.77 -7.42
N GLY A 224 -47.46 4.36 -8.59
CA GLY A 224 -46.69 3.12 -8.73
C GLY A 224 -45.40 3.13 -7.90
N ASP A 225 -44.69 4.26 -7.87
CA ASP A 225 -43.49 4.43 -7.04
C ASP A 225 -43.85 4.38 -5.54
N TRP A 226 -45.00 4.93 -5.15
CA TRP A 226 -45.48 4.86 -3.77
C TRP A 226 -45.77 3.41 -3.33
N LEU A 227 -46.41 2.60 -4.17
CA LEU A 227 -46.63 1.17 -3.90
C LEU A 227 -45.31 0.41 -3.79
N ALA A 228 -44.36 0.68 -4.69
CA ALA A 228 -43.02 0.10 -4.63
C ALA A 228 -42.29 0.50 -3.34
N LYS A 229 -42.39 1.75 -2.90
CA LYS A 229 -41.84 2.22 -1.63
C LYS A 229 -42.39 1.42 -0.44
N GLN A 230 -43.70 1.15 -0.39
CA GLN A 230 -44.29 0.33 0.68
C GLN A 230 -43.74 -1.10 0.66
N LYS A 231 -43.66 -1.73 -0.52
CA LYS A 231 -43.04 -3.07 -0.70
C LYS A 231 -41.62 -3.10 -0.13
N TRP A 232 -40.79 -2.12 -0.49
CA TRP A 232 -39.38 -2.09 -0.11
C TRP A 232 -39.15 -1.73 1.37
N LYS A 233 -39.94 -0.82 1.94
CA LYS A 233 -39.94 -0.57 3.38
C LYS A 233 -40.40 -1.79 4.19
N ALA A 234 -41.38 -2.54 3.70
CA ALA A 234 -41.81 -3.80 4.33
C ALA A 234 -40.71 -4.87 4.26
N LYS A 235 -40.00 -4.98 3.12
CA LYS A 235 -38.84 -5.87 3.00
C LYS A 235 -37.70 -5.49 3.95
N LEU A 236 -37.42 -4.18 4.09
CA LEU A 236 -36.44 -3.67 5.03
C LEU A 236 -36.81 -4.05 6.47
N ALA A 237 -38.04 -3.75 6.90
CA ALA A 237 -38.52 -4.14 8.24
C ALA A 237 -38.48 -5.66 8.47
N GLY A 238 -38.77 -6.45 7.43
CA GLY A 238 -38.64 -7.91 7.46
C GLY A 238 -37.19 -8.36 7.62
N GLY A 239 -36.26 -7.76 6.88
CA GLY A 239 -34.82 -8.03 6.98
C GLY A 239 -34.25 -7.66 8.34
N GLU A 240 -34.67 -6.53 8.91
CA GLU A 240 -34.25 -6.05 10.24
C GLU A 240 -34.67 -7.00 11.38
N ALA A 241 -35.67 -7.86 11.15
CA ALA A 241 -36.09 -8.87 12.10
C ALA A 241 -35.15 -10.09 12.14
N PHE A 242 -34.25 -10.24 11.16
CA PHE A 242 -33.25 -11.30 11.09
C PHE A 242 -31.88 -10.74 11.45
N LYS A 243 -31.16 -11.45 12.34
CA LYS A 243 -29.84 -11.02 12.81
C LYS A 243 -28.81 -10.98 11.68
N ASP A 244 -28.92 -11.89 10.71
CA ASP A 244 -27.91 -12.09 9.66
C ASP A 244 -27.92 -10.99 8.55
N PHE A 245 -28.63 -9.88 8.74
CA PHE A 245 -28.80 -8.80 7.75
C PHE A 245 -28.67 -7.39 8.34
N ASP A 246 -28.12 -7.26 9.53
CA ASP A 246 -28.01 -5.98 10.24
C ASP A 246 -27.19 -4.94 9.47
N ASP A 247 -26.02 -5.27 8.92
CA ASP A 247 -25.25 -4.33 8.10
C ASP A 247 -26.00 -3.91 6.83
N ALA A 248 -26.52 -4.89 6.09
CA ALA A 248 -27.26 -4.64 4.85
C ALA A 248 -28.48 -3.73 5.10
N THR A 249 -29.22 -3.99 6.17
CA THR A 249 -30.41 -3.21 6.53
C THR A 249 -30.05 -1.85 7.11
N ALA A 250 -28.93 -1.71 7.81
CA ALA A 250 -28.44 -0.42 8.29
C ALA A 250 -28.12 0.53 7.12
N LEU A 251 -27.32 0.10 6.13
CA LEU A 251 -27.02 0.92 4.96
C LEU A 251 -28.26 1.20 4.10
N TYR A 252 -29.12 0.20 3.90
CA TYR A 252 -30.35 0.39 3.13
C TYR A 252 -31.36 1.32 3.84
N ARG A 253 -31.41 1.30 5.17
CA ARG A 253 -32.22 2.28 5.93
C ARG A 253 -31.67 3.69 5.76
N HIS A 254 -30.36 3.87 5.83
CA HIS A 254 -29.73 5.18 5.65
C HIS A 254 -29.95 5.74 4.22
N TYR A 255 -29.97 4.89 3.20
CA TYR A 255 -30.40 5.26 1.85
C TYR A 255 -31.81 5.91 1.86
N TRP A 256 -32.74 5.35 2.63
CA TRP A 256 -34.10 5.86 2.81
C TRP A 256 -34.22 7.12 3.67
N ASP A 257 -33.23 7.43 4.51
CA ASP A 257 -33.19 8.69 5.25
C ASP A 257 -32.98 9.89 4.31
N ASN A 258 -32.58 9.62 3.05
CA ASN A 258 -32.58 10.57 1.94
C ASN A 258 -31.70 11.82 2.19
N ASN A 259 -30.72 11.71 3.09
CA ASN A 259 -29.85 12.82 3.46
C ASN A 259 -28.50 12.79 2.71
N GLY A 260 -28.07 11.61 2.24
CA GLY A 260 -26.81 11.42 1.51
C GLY A 260 -25.56 11.66 2.36
N LYS A 261 -25.69 11.70 3.70
CA LYS A 261 -24.55 11.85 4.60
C LYS A 261 -23.65 10.62 4.50
N PRO A 262 -22.32 10.76 4.57
CA PRO A 262 -21.45 9.59 4.61
C PRO A 262 -21.79 8.67 5.79
N MET A 263 -21.72 7.35 5.59
CA MET A 263 -21.99 6.35 6.62
C MET A 263 -20.78 5.44 6.84
N LYS A 264 -20.56 5.01 8.07
CA LYS A 264 -19.51 4.03 8.39
C LYS A 264 -20.11 2.63 8.58
N PHE A 265 -19.46 1.61 8.04
CA PHE A 265 -19.74 0.20 8.29
C PHE A 265 -18.63 -0.44 9.13
N ASP A 266 -18.95 -1.49 9.87
CA ASP A 266 -17.96 -2.20 10.70
C ASP A 266 -17.14 -3.18 9.85
N TYR A 267 -16.02 -2.69 9.30
CA TYR A 267 -15.18 -3.53 8.46
C TYR A 267 -14.49 -4.67 9.22
N ALA A 268 -14.39 -4.59 10.56
CA ALA A 268 -13.88 -5.68 11.36
C ALA A 268 -14.90 -6.82 11.50
N GLU A 269 -16.20 -6.50 11.51
CA GLU A 269 -17.27 -7.49 11.43
C GLU A 269 -17.25 -8.20 10.08
N GLY A 270 -17.17 -7.45 8.97
CA GLY A 270 -17.05 -8.04 7.63
C GLY A 270 -15.83 -8.93 7.45
N TYR A 271 -14.71 -8.58 8.10
CA TYR A 271 -13.53 -9.44 8.17
C TYR A 271 -13.78 -10.78 8.88
N ASN A 272 -14.67 -10.82 9.87
CA ASN A 272 -14.96 -12.03 10.64
C ASN A 272 -16.05 -12.89 10.00
N GLU A 273 -17.03 -12.26 9.35
CA GLU A 273 -18.21 -12.94 8.82
C GLU A 273 -18.07 -13.37 7.37
N ASP A 274 -17.35 -12.60 6.55
CA ASP A 274 -17.22 -12.86 5.12
C ASP A 274 -15.80 -13.31 4.74
N ARG A 275 -15.68 -14.56 4.31
CA ARG A 275 -14.38 -15.13 3.92
C ARG A 275 -13.69 -14.39 2.75
N SER A 276 -14.44 -13.76 1.84
CA SER A 276 -13.84 -13.00 0.73
C SER A 276 -13.28 -11.66 1.23
N ILE A 277 -14.01 -10.98 2.13
CA ILE A 277 -13.51 -9.77 2.79
C ILE A 277 -12.27 -10.11 3.61
N LYS A 278 -12.31 -11.17 4.42
CA LYS A 278 -11.16 -11.67 5.17
C LYS A 278 -9.93 -11.87 4.28
N GLN A 279 -10.09 -12.58 3.17
CA GLN A 279 -9.02 -12.82 2.21
C GLN A 279 -8.47 -11.52 1.62
N ALA A 280 -9.34 -10.57 1.25
CA ALA A 280 -8.92 -9.29 0.68
C ALA A 280 -8.10 -8.45 1.68
N VAL A 281 -8.48 -8.46 2.96
CA VAL A 281 -7.76 -7.78 4.03
C VAL A 281 -6.43 -8.45 4.31
N ASP A 282 -6.42 -9.78 4.49
CA ASP A 282 -5.20 -10.55 4.77
C ASP A 282 -4.18 -10.38 3.62
N TYR A 283 -4.65 -10.34 2.37
CA TYR A 283 -3.83 -10.08 1.19
C TYR A 283 -3.24 -8.67 1.16
N GLU A 284 -3.98 -7.66 1.57
CA GLU A 284 -3.46 -6.29 1.67
C GLU A 284 -2.39 -6.16 2.76
N ILE A 285 -2.61 -6.78 3.91
CA ILE A 285 -1.64 -6.80 5.01
C ILE A 285 -0.35 -7.49 4.58
N SER A 286 -0.43 -8.65 3.92
CA SER A 286 0.78 -9.38 3.48
C SER A 286 1.57 -8.60 2.43
N ARG A 287 0.90 -7.92 1.50
CA ARG A 287 1.56 -7.06 0.51
C ARG A 287 2.21 -5.83 1.15
N ALA A 288 1.51 -5.18 2.07
CA ALA A 288 2.05 -4.07 2.84
C ALA A 288 3.30 -4.52 3.62
N ALA A 289 3.25 -5.67 4.31
CA ALA A 289 4.39 -6.21 5.04
C ALA A 289 5.59 -6.51 4.13
N ALA A 290 5.35 -7.08 2.95
CA ALA A 290 6.42 -7.32 1.96
C ALA A 290 7.06 -6.00 1.49
N ALA A 291 6.27 -4.95 1.24
CA ALA A 291 6.78 -3.63 0.88
C ALA A 291 7.54 -2.95 2.03
N ALA A 292 7.01 -2.99 3.24
CA ALA A 292 7.68 -2.51 4.45
C ALA A 292 9.06 -3.18 4.62
N ASP A 293 9.12 -4.49 4.40
CA ASP A 293 10.37 -5.24 4.49
C ASP A 293 11.40 -4.82 3.42
N GLN A 294 10.96 -4.48 2.20
CA GLN A 294 11.85 -3.89 1.19
C GLN A 294 12.41 -2.55 1.66
N PHE A 295 11.57 -1.68 2.22
CA PHE A 295 11.99 -0.39 2.77
C PHE A 295 12.97 -0.55 3.93
N VAL A 296 12.73 -1.50 4.82
CA VAL A 296 13.63 -1.78 5.96
C VAL A 296 14.98 -2.29 5.48
N ARG A 297 14.99 -3.25 4.53
CA ARG A 297 16.25 -3.77 3.95
C ARG A 297 17.08 -2.70 3.23
N SER A 298 16.45 -1.62 2.77
CA SER A 298 17.14 -0.44 2.22
C SER A 298 17.61 0.59 3.25
N GLY A 299 17.36 0.36 4.54
CA GLY A 299 17.82 1.21 5.64
C GLY A 299 16.77 2.12 6.26
N ASN A 300 15.50 2.06 5.84
CA ASN A 300 14.43 2.78 6.55
C ASN A 300 14.13 2.10 7.89
N LYS A 301 14.10 2.86 9.00
CA LYS A 301 13.91 2.28 10.35
C LYS A 301 12.66 2.76 11.07
N ASN A 302 12.13 3.92 10.69
CA ASN A 302 10.91 4.49 11.25
C ASN A 302 10.26 5.34 10.16
N PHE A 303 9.12 4.90 9.63
CA PHE A 303 8.48 5.56 8.49
C PHE A 303 6.99 5.25 8.42
N GLN A 304 6.27 6.11 7.70
CA GLN A 304 4.89 5.87 7.30
C GLN A 304 4.88 5.42 5.84
N MET A 305 3.95 4.55 5.45
CA MET A 305 3.76 4.15 4.06
C MET A 305 2.29 4.02 3.67
N ASN A 306 2.00 4.15 2.38
CA ASN A 306 0.65 4.09 1.82
C ASN A 306 0.58 3.13 0.65
N GLY A 307 -0.48 2.35 0.58
CA GLY A 307 -0.82 1.51 -0.56
C GLY A 307 -1.78 2.21 -1.53
N LYS A 308 -1.58 2.02 -2.82
CA LYS A 308 -2.54 2.40 -3.87
C LYS A 308 -3.84 1.57 -3.73
N PRO A 309 -5.01 2.13 -4.09
CA PRO A 309 -6.26 1.38 -4.02
C PRO A 309 -6.28 0.14 -4.95
N ILE A 310 -7.02 -0.88 -4.55
CA ILE A 310 -7.52 -1.99 -5.38
C ILE A 310 -9.04 -1.97 -5.40
N SER A 311 -9.64 -2.59 -6.41
CA SER A 311 -11.08 -2.85 -6.48
C SER A 311 -11.38 -4.30 -6.06
N VAL A 312 -11.88 -4.50 -4.84
CA VAL A 312 -12.28 -5.82 -4.34
C VAL A 312 -13.50 -6.33 -5.11
N GLY A 313 -13.40 -7.55 -5.63
CA GLY A 313 -14.42 -8.17 -6.48
C GLY A 313 -14.28 -7.84 -7.97
N LYS A 314 -13.28 -7.06 -8.37
CA LYS A 314 -12.92 -6.79 -9.77
C LYS A 314 -11.45 -7.12 -10.08
N ASP A 315 -10.54 -6.71 -9.20
CA ASP A 315 -9.10 -6.90 -9.40
C ASP A 315 -8.67 -8.35 -9.14
N ALA A 316 -7.65 -8.80 -9.88
CA ALA A 316 -7.08 -10.13 -9.74
C ALA A 316 -6.59 -10.38 -8.29
N GLY A 317 -6.87 -11.57 -7.77
CA GLY A 317 -6.53 -11.95 -6.40
C GLY A 317 -7.54 -11.49 -5.33
N THR A 318 -8.62 -10.81 -5.73
CA THR A 318 -9.74 -10.47 -4.84
C THR A 318 -11.02 -11.17 -5.28
N ASN A 319 -11.88 -11.50 -4.32
CA ASN A 319 -13.19 -12.09 -4.57
C ASN A 319 -14.29 -11.12 -4.12
N TYR A 320 -15.43 -11.16 -4.80
CA TYR A 320 -16.62 -10.46 -4.34
C TYR A 320 -17.09 -11.05 -2.99
N PRO A 321 -17.68 -10.26 -2.08
CA PRO A 321 -18.28 -10.78 -0.86
C PRO A 321 -19.23 -11.95 -1.14
N VAL A 322 -19.29 -12.92 -0.23
CA VAL A 322 -20.01 -14.19 -0.44
C VAL A 322 -21.23 -14.36 0.45
N THR A 323 -21.28 -13.69 1.59
CA THR A 323 -22.44 -13.66 2.48
C THR A 323 -23.47 -12.66 1.96
N GLU A 324 -24.76 -12.97 2.12
CA GLU A 324 -25.80 -12.10 1.60
C GLU A 324 -25.82 -10.73 2.30
N ASN A 325 -25.50 -10.69 3.60
CA ASN A 325 -25.31 -9.46 4.37
C ASN A 325 -24.29 -8.54 3.70
N TRP A 326 -23.04 -9.01 3.52
CA TRP A 326 -21.95 -8.20 3.00
C TRP A 326 -22.03 -7.93 1.49
N GLN A 327 -22.68 -8.80 0.73
CA GLN A 327 -23.02 -8.53 -0.67
C GLN A 327 -23.94 -7.30 -0.80
N LYS A 328 -24.92 -7.16 0.09
CA LYS A 328 -25.90 -6.07 0.08
C LYS A 328 -25.43 -4.83 0.82
N ALA A 329 -24.56 -4.99 1.81
CA ALA A 329 -24.00 -3.89 2.58
C ALA A 329 -22.97 -3.11 1.75
N ILE A 330 -21.95 -3.78 1.19
CA ILE A 330 -20.82 -3.08 0.53
C ILE A 330 -20.53 -3.57 -0.89
N GLY A 331 -21.03 -4.75 -1.29
CA GLY A 331 -20.82 -5.29 -2.63
C GLY A 331 -19.34 -5.31 -3.06
N GLY A 332 -19.03 -4.75 -4.24
CA GLY A 332 -17.65 -4.65 -4.72
C GLY A 332 -17.13 -3.24 -4.47
N TYR A 333 -16.03 -3.10 -3.74
CA TYR A 333 -15.61 -1.83 -3.13
C TYR A 333 -14.12 -1.54 -3.39
N GLN A 334 -13.67 -0.33 -3.08
CA GLN A 334 -12.25 0.02 -3.11
C GLN A 334 -11.57 -0.26 -1.77
N GLN A 335 -10.37 -0.84 -1.79
CA GLN A 335 -9.56 -1.10 -0.60
C GLN A 335 -8.16 -0.52 -0.76
N TYR A 336 -7.63 0.08 0.31
CA TYR A 336 -6.25 0.58 0.39
C TYR A 336 -5.74 0.47 1.83
N SER A 337 -4.45 0.70 2.04
CA SER A 337 -3.88 0.71 3.39
C SER A 337 -2.92 1.87 3.61
N HIS A 338 -2.76 2.26 4.87
CA HIS A 338 -1.64 3.05 5.33
C HIS A 338 -1.06 2.41 6.57
N SER A 339 0.24 2.59 6.80
CA SER A 339 0.95 1.91 7.89
C SER A 339 2.00 2.80 8.55
N ASN A 340 2.22 2.57 9.84
CA ASN A 340 3.41 3.04 10.56
C ASN A 340 4.35 1.85 10.76
N VAL A 341 5.61 1.98 10.34
CA VAL A 341 6.60 0.91 10.42
C VAL A 341 7.77 1.36 11.28
N ARG A 342 8.22 0.48 12.17
CA ARG A 342 9.36 0.70 13.06
C ARG A 342 10.21 -0.56 13.19
N VAL A 343 11.52 -0.40 13.30
CA VAL A 343 12.48 -1.50 13.45
C VAL A 343 13.03 -1.51 14.87
N GLU A 344 12.85 -2.63 15.57
CA GLU A 344 13.37 -2.92 16.91
C GLU A 344 14.41 -4.04 16.82
N GLY A 345 15.70 -3.69 16.80
CA GLY A 345 16.75 -4.68 16.59
C GLY A 345 16.65 -5.31 15.20
N ASN A 346 16.39 -6.62 15.12
CA ASN A 346 16.15 -7.35 13.87
C ASN A 346 14.65 -7.57 13.57
N ARG A 347 13.76 -7.03 14.41
CA ARG A 347 12.32 -7.19 14.27
C ARG A 347 11.68 -5.95 13.65
N VAL A 348 10.88 -6.14 12.62
CA VAL A 348 10.00 -5.12 12.04
C VAL A 348 8.65 -5.19 12.75
N VAL A 349 8.12 -4.04 13.14
CA VAL A 349 6.76 -3.90 13.66
C VAL A 349 6.01 -2.91 12.77
N MET A 350 4.84 -3.31 12.30
CA MET A 350 3.99 -2.52 11.42
C MET A 350 2.57 -2.44 11.98
N ASP A 351 2.11 -1.21 12.24
CA ASP A 351 0.71 -0.91 12.51
C ASP A 351 0.05 -0.53 11.19
N VAL A 352 -0.72 -1.46 10.62
CA VAL A 352 -1.39 -1.31 9.32
C VAL A 352 -2.88 -1.06 9.53
N THR A 353 -3.39 0.00 8.89
CA THR A 353 -4.83 0.27 8.79
C THR A 353 -5.27 -0.01 7.37
N VAL A 354 -6.13 -1.02 7.21
CA VAL A 354 -6.78 -1.34 5.94
C VAL A 354 -8.13 -0.63 5.91
N SER A 355 -8.33 0.19 4.90
CA SER A 355 -9.56 0.96 4.71
C SER A 355 -10.33 0.43 3.50
N ALA A 356 -11.65 0.41 3.62
CA ALA A 356 -12.59 0.12 2.56
C ALA A 356 -13.44 1.38 2.30
N GLN A 357 -13.67 1.68 1.04
CA GLN A 357 -14.53 2.77 0.59
C GLN A 357 -15.41 2.27 -0.53
N ASP A 358 -16.67 2.67 -0.48
CA ASP A 358 -17.64 2.43 -1.53
C ASP A 358 -18.58 3.64 -1.66
N TYR A 359 -19.29 3.72 -2.78
CA TYR A 359 -20.36 4.68 -2.95
C TYR A 359 -21.67 3.92 -3.09
N TYR A 360 -22.45 3.88 -2.00
CA TYR A 360 -23.67 3.08 -1.91
C TYR A 360 -24.73 3.65 -2.87
N ASN A 361 -24.88 2.99 -4.01
CA ASN A 361 -25.82 3.34 -5.06
C ASN A 361 -26.46 2.07 -5.66
N PHE A 362 -27.38 2.28 -6.60
CA PHE A 362 -27.99 1.23 -7.40
C PHE A 362 -27.66 1.51 -8.87
N ASP A 363 -27.39 0.46 -9.64
CA ASP A 363 -26.93 0.64 -11.02
C ASP A 363 -27.85 0.09 -12.09
N LYS A 364 -28.11 0.91 -13.10
CA LYS A 364 -28.96 0.54 -14.22
C LYS A 364 -28.39 -0.70 -14.95
N GLY A 365 -29.20 -1.75 -15.02
CA GLY A 365 -28.82 -3.02 -15.67
C GLY A 365 -28.10 -4.01 -14.76
N LYS A 366 -27.82 -3.65 -13.50
CA LYS A 366 -27.39 -4.60 -12.47
C LYS A 366 -28.60 -5.26 -11.80
N HIS A 367 -28.32 -6.42 -11.21
CA HIS A 367 -29.28 -7.19 -10.44
C HIS A 367 -28.60 -7.65 -9.16
N ASP A 368 -29.36 -7.67 -8.08
CA ASP A 368 -28.96 -8.29 -6.84
C ASP A 368 -28.64 -9.78 -7.09
N LYS A 369 -27.43 -10.22 -6.71
CA LYS A 369 -26.94 -11.57 -7.03
C LYS A 369 -27.69 -12.68 -6.28
N GLY A 370 -28.22 -12.39 -5.08
CA GLY A 370 -28.95 -13.36 -4.27
C GLY A 370 -30.42 -13.51 -4.67
N THR A 371 -31.08 -12.41 -5.01
CA THR A 371 -32.53 -12.36 -5.24
C THR A 371 -32.93 -12.18 -6.71
N GLY A 372 -31.99 -11.80 -7.57
CA GLY A 372 -32.23 -11.48 -8.98
C GLY A 372 -33.02 -10.18 -9.21
N VAL A 373 -33.33 -9.44 -8.14
CA VAL A 373 -34.10 -8.19 -8.23
C VAL A 373 -33.26 -7.14 -8.94
N SER A 374 -33.86 -6.46 -9.91
CA SER A 374 -33.17 -5.40 -10.64
C SER A 374 -32.91 -4.19 -9.73
N ASP A 375 -31.69 -3.70 -9.77
CA ASP A 375 -31.28 -2.45 -9.11
C ASP A 375 -32.12 -1.26 -9.58
N ALA A 376 -32.74 -1.34 -10.76
CA ALA A 376 -33.66 -0.33 -11.26
C ALA A 376 -34.89 -0.13 -10.37
N GLU A 377 -35.32 -1.13 -9.60
CA GLU A 377 -36.43 -0.97 -8.66
C GLU A 377 -36.07 0.01 -7.53
N ASN A 378 -34.84 -0.05 -7.00
CA ASN A 378 -34.41 0.83 -5.91
C ASN A 378 -33.79 2.13 -6.42
N GLY A 379 -33.03 2.09 -7.52
CA GLY A 379 -32.46 3.27 -8.15
C GLY A 379 -33.51 4.28 -8.61
N ARG A 380 -34.73 3.82 -8.94
CA ARG A 380 -35.90 4.68 -9.20
C ARG A 380 -36.19 5.63 -8.03
N PHE A 381 -35.98 5.22 -6.79
CA PHE A 381 -36.20 6.07 -5.61
C PHE A 381 -35.20 7.23 -5.51
N ALA A 382 -33.97 7.04 -6.00
CA ALA A 382 -33.02 8.13 -6.17
C ALA A 382 -33.46 9.12 -7.24
N GLU A 383 -33.88 8.63 -8.42
CA GLU A 383 -34.33 9.50 -9.51
C GLU A 383 -35.47 10.44 -9.11
N ILE A 384 -36.39 9.97 -8.25
CA ILE A 384 -37.55 10.74 -7.77
C ILE A 384 -37.29 11.48 -6.45
N GLY A 385 -36.05 11.44 -5.94
CA GLY A 385 -35.63 12.18 -4.76
C GLY A 385 -36.18 11.66 -3.44
N TRP A 386 -36.54 10.38 -3.36
CA TRP A 386 -37.11 9.75 -2.15
C TRP A 386 -36.10 8.96 -1.32
N ALA A 387 -34.96 8.63 -1.91
CA ALA A 387 -33.83 8.01 -1.26
C ALA A 387 -32.55 8.52 -1.92
N LYS A 388 -31.43 8.59 -1.19
CA LYS A 388 -30.23 9.28 -1.68
C LYS A 388 -28.99 8.41 -1.56
N PRO A 389 -28.24 8.16 -2.65
CA PRO A 389 -26.93 7.51 -2.60
C PRO A 389 -25.96 8.27 -1.68
N PHE A 390 -24.96 7.56 -1.14
CA PHE A 390 -24.03 8.14 -0.18
C PHE A 390 -22.67 7.43 -0.19
N GLU A 391 -21.64 8.14 0.25
CA GLU A 391 -20.33 7.55 0.51
C GLU A 391 -20.39 6.62 1.73
N SER A 392 -19.89 5.40 1.59
CA SER A 392 -19.76 4.45 2.70
C SER A 392 -18.29 4.09 2.90
N SER A 393 -17.90 3.91 4.16
CA SER A 393 -16.50 3.57 4.48
C SER A 393 -16.37 2.74 5.74
N GLY A 394 -15.29 1.97 5.83
CA GLY A 394 -14.94 1.21 7.00
C GLY A 394 -13.44 1.00 7.07
N SER A 395 -12.91 0.66 8.24
CA SER A 395 -11.49 0.41 8.41
C SER A 395 -11.22 -0.56 9.53
N LEU A 396 -10.14 -1.32 9.41
CA LEU A 396 -9.61 -2.15 10.48
C LEU A 396 -8.11 -1.91 10.63
N THR A 397 -7.64 -1.90 11.87
CA THR A 397 -6.21 -1.78 12.19
C THR A 397 -5.69 -3.09 12.77
N ARG A 398 -4.47 -3.46 12.36
CA ARG A 398 -3.74 -4.62 12.86
C ARG A 398 -2.29 -4.23 13.10
N THR A 399 -1.70 -4.82 14.13
CA THR A 399 -0.25 -4.80 14.34
C THR A 399 0.31 -6.15 13.90
N VAL A 400 1.29 -6.13 13.01
CA VAL A 400 2.01 -7.33 12.57
C VAL A 400 3.51 -7.13 12.76
N SER A 401 4.23 -8.20 13.07
CA SER A 401 5.68 -8.15 13.26
C SER A 401 6.37 -9.35 12.65
N TRP A 402 7.59 -9.15 12.15
CA TRP A 402 8.41 -10.20 11.53
C TRP A 402 9.90 -9.89 11.65
N GLU A 403 10.74 -10.89 11.41
CA GLU A 403 12.20 -10.69 11.31
C GLU A 403 12.57 -10.12 9.95
N VAL A 404 13.50 -9.17 9.90
CA VAL A 404 13.93 -8.53 8.64
C VAL A 404 14.28 -9.57 7.57
N GLY A 405 13.68 -9.43 6.39
CA GLY A 405 13.83 -10.34 5.25
C GLY A 405 12.84 -11.51 5.24
N GLN A 406 11.98 -11.65 6.25
CA GLN A 406 10.99 -12.73 6.38
C GLN A 406 9.57 -12.18 6.60
N PRO A 407 9.04 -11.30 5.72
CA PRO A 407 7.69 -10.77 5.88
C PRO A 407 6.65 -11.90 5.81
N PRO A 408 5.53 -11.79 6.55
CA PRO A 408 4.48 -12.80 6.54
C PRO A 408 3.87 -12.96 5.15
N SER A 409 3.86 -14.19 4.64
CA SER A 409 3.24 -14.57 3.36
C SER A 409 1.72 -14.74 3.44
N SER A 410 1.21 -14.91 4.67
CA SER A 410 -0.20 -14.81 5.03
C SER A 410 -0.26 -14.12 6.39
N ALA A 411 -1.27 -13.27 6.63
CA ALA A 411 -1.47 -12.65 7.93
C ALA A 411 -1.88 -13.72 8.95
N THR A 412 -0.92 -14.49 9.48
CA THR A 412 -1.12 -15.22 10.74
C THR A 412 -1.01 -14.17 11.83
N VAL A 413 -2.17 -13.61 12.17
CA VAL A 413 -2.32 -12.68 13.29
C VAL A 413 -1.98 -13.48 14.55
N ASP A 414 -0.83 -13.20 15.17
CA ASP A 414 -0.60 -13.63 16.54
C ASP A 414 -1.74 -13.09 17.38
N ARG A 415 -2.48 -13.98 18.06
CA ARG A 415 -3.45 -13.61 19.11
C ARG A 415 -2.68 -13.07 20.33
N GLY A 416 -1.94 -11.99 20.15
CA GLY A 416 -1.16 -11.30 21.18
C GLY A 416 -1.77 -9.96 21.60
N SER A 417 -2.77 -9.49 20.87
CA SER A 417 -3.57 -8.33 21.25
C SER A 417 -4.93 -8.49 20.57
N ASP A 418 -5.78 -9.35 21.15
CA ASP A 418 -7.22 -9.17 20.96
C ASP A 418 -7.50 -7.69 21.28
N PRO A 419 -8.11 -6.91 20.38
CA PRO A 419 -8.82 -5.73 20.82
C PRO A 419 -9.73 -6.21 21.95
N GLN A 420 -9.59 -5.60 23.12
CA GLN A 420 -10.45 -5.87 24.27
C GLN A 420 -11.88 -5.97 23.75
N ARG A 421 -12.48 -7.17 23.83
CA ARG A 421 -13.88 -7.41 23.45
C ARG A 421 -14.68 -6.33 24.17
N ASN A 422 -15.10 -5.30 23.46
CA ASN A 422 -15.90 -4.23 24.01
C ASN A 422 -17.33 -4.75 24.03
N PRO A 423 -17.86 -5.17 25.19
CA PRO A 423 -19.21 -5.71 25.25
C PRO A 423 -20.27 -4.63 24.98
N GLY A 424 -19.86 -3.35 24.91
CA GLY A 424 -20.75 -2.20 24.72
C GLY A 424 -21.05 -1.82 23.26
N ARG A 425 -20.76 -2.68 22.28
CA ARG A 425 -21.11 -2.48 20.85
C ARG A 425 -22.21 -3.43 20.37
N GLU A 426 -23.11 -3.82 21.26
CA GLU A 426 -24.40 -4.37 20.85
C GLU A 426 -25.36 -3.19 20.64
N ASP A 427 -25.65 -2.86 19.38
CA ASP A 427 -26.44 -1.68 18.99
C ASP A 427 -27.97 -1.88 19.17
N ARG A 428 -28.38 -2.65 20.18
CA ARG A 428 -29.78 -2.72 20.61
C ARG A 428 -30.04 -1.70 21.71
N SER A 429 -31.00 -0.81 21.47
CA SER A 429 -31.43 0.20 22.45
C SER A 429 -32.31 -0.35 23.58
N ASP A 430 -32.59 -1.66 23.65
CA ASP A 430 -33.58 -2.23 24.57
C ASP A 430 -33.07 -3.26 25.59
N SER A 431 -31.75 -3.45 25.74
CA SER A 431 -31.10 -4.13 26.89
C SER A 431 -31.74 -5.45 27.35
N ARG A 432 -32.26 -6.28 26.43
CA ARG A 432 -32.76 -7.62 26.80
C ARG A 432 -31.76 -8.70 26.43
N TYR A 433 -30.72 -8.81 27.25
CA TYR A 433 -30.10 -10.04 27.78
C TYR A 433 -28.77 -9.66 28.46
N ASP A 434 -28.83 -8.95 29.60
CA ASP A 434 -27.66 -8.75 30.46
C ASP A 434 -27.37 -10.06 31.19
N GLY A 435 -26.33 -10.76 30.74
CA GLY A 435 -25.64 -11.74 31.56
C GLY A 435 -24.80 -11.03 32.62
N ASP A 436 -25.44 -10.73 33.75
CA ASP A 436 -24.91 -10.45 35.09
C ASP A 436 -24.37 -9.04 35.42
N ASP A 437 -24.95 -8.50 36.50
CA ASP A 437 -24.58 -7.36 37.35
C ASP A 437 -24.48 -5.93 36.77
N GLY A 438 -25.60 -5.42 36.22
CA GLY A 438 -26.26 -4.18 36.68
C GLY A 438 -25.45 -2.89 36.91
N ARG A 439 -24.26 -2.74 36.33
CA ARG A 439 -23.47 -1.49 36.37
C ARG A 439 -23.24 -1.01 34.95
N MET A 440 -23.79 0.17 34.64
CA MET A 440 -23.46 0.88 33.41
C MET A 440 -21.94 1.17 33.39
N PRO A 441 -21.23 0.84 32.30
CA PRO A 441 -19.83 1.20 32.15
C PRO A 441 -19.68 2.72 32.00
N ASP A 442 -18.66 3.29 32.65
CA ASP A 442 -18.41 4.73 32.78
C ASP A 442 -17.57 5.30 31.61
N ASN A 443 -18.01 5.01 30.38
CA ASN A 443 -17.33 5.42 29.15
C ASN A 443 -18.21 6.25 28.21
N ASP A 444 -17.57 7.16 27.49
CA ASP A 444 -18.19 8.05 26.51
C ASP A 444 -18.56 7.27 25.24
N ARG A 445 -19.83 7.41 24.79
CA ARG A 445 -20.41 6.69 23.65
C ARG A 445 -19.91 7.17 22.29
N GLU A 446 -19.38 8.39 22.18
CA GLU A 446 -18.87 8.92 20.89
C GLU A 446 -17.38 8.63 20.70
N THR A 447 -16.63 8.44 21.79
CA THR A 447 -15.15 8.37 21.74
C THR A 447 -14.56 7.10 22.35
N GLY A 448 -15.31 6.32 23.12
CA GLY A 448 -14.84 5.10 23.78
C GLY A 448 -13.85 5.33 24.94
N SER A 449 -13.61 6.57 25.33
CA SER A 449 -12.70 6.91 26.43
C SER A 449 -13.44 6.92 27.79
N ALA A 450 -12.71 6.72 28.89
CA ALA A 450 -13.26 6.93 30.24
C ALA A 450 -13.57 8.43 30.43
N ARG A 451 -14.74 8.75 31.00
CA ARG A 451 -15.15 10.16 31.21
C ARG A 451 -14.16 10.86 32.16
N PRO A 452 -13.72 12.10 31.90
CA PRO A 452 -12.94 12.86 32.86
C PRO A 452 -13.80 13.08 34.12
N LYS A 453 -13.22 12.81 35.29
CA LYS A 453 -13.89 13.00 36.58
C LYS A 453 -14.21 14.45 36.89
#